data_AF-A0A495TGH4-F1
#
_entry.id   AF-A0A495TGH4-F1
#
_cell.length_a   1.000
_cell.length_b   1.000
_cell.length_c   1.000
_cell.angle_alpha   90.00
_cell.angle_beta   90.00
_cell.angle_gamma   90.00
#
_symmetry.space_group_name_H-M   'P 1'
#
loop_
_entity.id
_entity.type
_entity.pdbx_description
1 polymer ?
#
loop_
_entity_poly.entity_id
_entity_poly.type
_entity_poly.pdbx_seq_one_letter_code
_entity_poly.pdbx_strand_id
1 'polypeptide(L)'
;MTELVVKPWQVPGKERLYVNKAGVRGDSVAWLDCRTGVVTVDVPEFEAPALARVEAWCRTSGRHVPPRTVRRRGAGRGASRGEQHRPVPPRIPFLPPLCAEDDLARNRPGAGLESLVREGEERYGRLVRLAARLSRQRLGDSSTLRGLEGERFVGARLEPLRAAGWKVLHGVPLPSGSDIDHLVIGPPGVFTVNSKHHPGATVWVGDKVVKVNRNGYPYVENSEFEASRTARLLTEWCGFEVPVHPVIAVVGARRITLGATPPVTVVDAERIADVLPTHPPALPPNRVDQVFTVARHRYVWAQSDRRNRKPR
;
A
#
# COMPACT_ATOMS: atom_id res chain seq x y z
N MET A 1 -47.73 0.70 -20.19
CA MET A 1 -46.58 0.09 -19.48
C MET A 1 -45.39 0.11 -20.43
N THR A 2 -44.26 0.72 -20.05
CA THR A 2 -43.06 0.77 -20.88
C THR A 2 -42.45 -0.62 -21.01
N GLU A 3 -42.17 -1.06 -22.23
CA GLU A 3 -41.57 -2.37 -22.48
C GLU A 3 -40.07 -2.37 -22.11
N LEU A 4 -39.59 -3.47 -21.51
CA LEU A 4 -38.20 -3.64 -21.09
C LEU A 4 -37.51 -4.74 -21.91
N VAL A 5 -36.28 -4.48 -22.34
CA VAL A 5 -35.44 -5.40 -23.13
C VAL A 5 -34.17 -5.72 -22.36
N VAL A 6 -33.74 -6.98 -22.44
CA VAL A 6 -32.53 -7.47 -21.77
C VAL A 6 -31.39 -7.55 -22.78
N LYS A 7 -30.21 -7.04 -22.42
CA LYS A 7 -29.00 -7.08 -23.24
C LYS A 7 -27.81 -7.60 -22.43
N PRO A 8 -27.27 -8.79 -22.76
CA PRO A 8 -26.01 -9.27 -22.19
C PRO A 8 -24.83 -8.38 -22.62
N TRP A 9 -23.85 -8.24 -21.72
CA TRP A 9 -22.61 -7.52 -21.95
C TRP A 9 -21.45 -8.29 -21.34
N GLN A 10 -20.40 -8.53 -22.14
CA GLN A 10 -19.27 -9.35 -21.72
C GLN A 10 -17.94 -8.75 -22.21
N VAL A 11 -16.98 -8.66 -21.28
CA VAL A 11 -15.55 -8.38 -21.55
C VAL A 11 -14.69 -9.32 -20.69
N PRO A 12 -13.41 -9.56 -21.01
CA PRO A 12 -12.56 -10.44 -20.21
C PRO A 12 -12.57 -10.06 -18.72
N GLY A 13 -13.01 -10.99 -17.87
CA GLY A 13 -13.11 -10.80 -16.42
C GLY A 13 -14.37 -10.11 -15.88
N LYS A 14 -15.29 -9.63 -16.74
CA LYS A 14 -16.58 -9.02 -16.32
C LYS A 14 -17.73 -9.48 -17.22
N GLU A 15 -18.81 -9.95 -16.61
CA GLU A 15 -20.03 -10.35 -17.30
C GLU A 15 -21.24 -9.71 -16.61
N ARG A 16 -22.07 -9.00 -17.38
CA ARG A 16 -23.26 -8.31 -16.89
C ARG A 16 -24.44 -8.49 -17.82
N LEU A 17 -25.63 -8.32 -17.26
CA LEU A 17 -26.89 -8.34 -17.99
C LEU A 17 -27.63 -7.03 -17.72
N TYR A 18 -27.80 -6.18 -18.73
CA TYR A 18 -28.51 -4.91 -18.60
C TYR A 18 -29.98 -5.08 -18.95
N VAL A 19 -30.87 -4.47 -18.16
CA VAL A 19 -32.29 -4.30 -18.44
C VAL A 19 -32.51 -2.84 -18.83
N ASN A 20 -33.01 -2.63 -20.04
CA ASN A 20 -33.16 -1.31 -20.64
C ASN A 20 -34.61 -1.07 -21.06
N LYS A 21 -35.04 0.19 -21.13
CA LYS A 21 -36.31 0.56 -21.77
C LYS A 21 -36.25 0.26 -23.27
N ALA A 22 -37.34 -0.20 -23.88
CA ALA A 22 -37.44 -0.39 -25.32
C ALA A 22 -37.36 0.97 -26.06
N GLY A 23 -36.60 1.05 -27.16
CA GLY A 23 -36.42 2.28 -27.96
C GLY A 23 -34.98 2.49 -28.46
N VAL A 24 -34.79 3.44 -29.37
CA VAL A 24 -33.53 3.67 -30.12
C VAL A 24 -32.34 4.02 -29.20
N ARG A 25 -32.59 4.65 -28.05
CA ARG A 25 -31.57 5.01 -27.05
C ARG A 25 -31.69 4.24 -25.72
N GLY A 26 -32.52 3.20 -25.67
CA GLY A 26 -32.98 2.52 -24.45
C GLY A 26 -32.09 2.63 -23.21
N ASP A 27 -32.48 3.51 -22.28
CA ASP A 27 -31.76 3.74 -21.02
C ASP A 27 -31.81 2.50 -20.13
N SER A 28 -30.70 2.24 -19.43
CA SER A 28 -30.64 1.16 -18.44
C SER A 28 -31.42 1.51 -17.18
N VAL A 29 -32.30 0.61 -16.77
CA VAL A 29 -33.10 0.74 -15.55
C VAL A 29 -32.62 -0.18 -14.44
N ALA A 30 -31.94 -1.28 -14.80
CA ALA A 30 -31.29 -2.18 -13.88
C ALA A 30 -30.21 -3.01 -14.60
N TRP A 31 -29.31 -3.64 -13.84
CA TRP A 31 -28.38 -4.62 -14.38
C TRP A 31 -28.00 -5.68 -13.35
N LEU A 32 -27.76 -6.91 -13.82
CA LEU A 32 -27.25 -8.03 -13.03
C LEU A 32 -25.75 -8.20 -13.29
N ASP A 33 -24.98 -8.36 -12.23
CA ASP A 33 -23.61 -8.89 -12.30
C ASP A 33 -23.66 -10.42 -12.32
N CYS A 34 -23.37 -11.03 -13.47
CA CYS A 34 -23.54 -12.48 -13.65
C CYS A 34 -22.57 -13.30 -12.79
N ARG A 35 -21.46 -12.71 -12.32
CA ARG A 35 -20.46 -13.38 -11.49
C ARG A 35 -20.84 -13.38 -10.01
N THR A 36 -21.45 -12.29 -9.55
CA THR A 36 -21.76 -12.10 -8.11
C THR A 36 -23.23 -12.32 -7.77
N GLY A 37 -24.13 -12.34 -8.75
CA GLY A 37 -25.57 -12.47 -8.53
C GLY A 37 -26.26 -11.20 -8.04
N VAL A 38 -25.55 -10.07 -8.00
CA VAL A 38 -26.09 -8.78 -7.53
C VAL A 38 -26.86 -8.09 -8.64
N VAL A 39 -28.12 -7.75 -8.38
CA VAL A 39 -28.93 -6.90 -9.27
C VAL A 39 -28.90 -5.47 -8.74
N THR A 40 -28.46 -4.53 -9.56
CA THR A 40 -28.52 -3.11 -9.26
C THR A 40 -29.70 -2.49 -10.01
N VAL A 41 -30.60 -1.82 -9.29
CA VAL A 41 -31.74 -1.10 -9.85
C VAL A 41 -31.39 0.38 -9.82
N ASP A 42 -31.26 0.97 -11.00
CA ASP A 42 -30.92 2.37 -11.18
C ASP A 42 -32.17 3.26 -11.23
N VAL A 43 -33.33 2.70 -11.63
CA VAL A 43 -34.62 3.40 -11.65
C VAL A 43 -35.65 2.61 -10.83
N PRO A 44 -35.97 3.01 -9.59
CA PRO A 44 -36.84 2.27 -8.67
C PRO A 44 -38.23 1.95 -9.23
N GLU A 45 -38.79 2.84 -10.06
CA GLU A 45 -40.10 2.67 -10.72
C GLU A 45 -40.17 1.41 -11.60
N PHE A 46 -39.02 0.95 -12.10
CA PHE A 46 -38.92 -0.24 -12.95
C PHE A 46 -38.40 -1.47 -12.22
N GLU A 47 -38.30 -1.45 -10.89
CA GLU A 47 -37.72 -2.55 -10.11
C GLU A 47 -38.42 -3.89 -10.35
N ALA A 48 -39.72 -3.97 -10.07
CA ALA A 48 -40.49 -5.20 -10.24
C ALA A 48 -40.44 -5.74 -11.69
N PRO A 49 -40.71 -4.93 -12.73
CA PRO A 49 -40.63 -5.41 -14.11
C PRO A 49 -39.19 -5.74 -14.54
N ALA A 50 -38.16 -5.06 -14.02
CA ALA A 50 -36.77 -5.36 -14.36
C ALA A 50 -36.29 -6.67 -13.71
N LEU A 51 -36.65 -6.91 -12.44
CA LEU A 51 -36.36 -8.16 -11.75
C LEU A 51 -37.03 -9.34 -12.47
N ALA A 52 -38.29 -9.20 -12.88
CA ALA A 52 -39.00 -10.23 -13.65
C ALA A 52 -38.27 -10.59 -14.96
N ARG A 53 -37.65 -9.62 -15.64
CA ARG A 53 -36.88 -9.86 -16.87
C ARG A 53 -35.53 -10.53 -16.60
N VAL A 54 -34.83 -10.12 -15.55
CA VAL A 54 -33.61 -10.82 -15.09
C VAL A 54 -33.93 -12.27 -14.75
N GLU A 55 -35.02 -12.52 -14.00
CA GLU A 55 -35.46 -13.86 -13.62
C GLU A 55 -35.86 -14.74 -14.80
N ALA A 56 -36.54 -14.18 -15.80
CA ALA A 56 -36.86 -14.90 -17.03
C ALA A 56 -35.58 -15.29 -17.78
N TRP A 57 -34.60 -14.39 -17.89
CA TRP A 57 -33.33 -14.66 -18.54
C TRP A 57 -32.50 -15.72 -17.80
N CYS A 58 -32.44 -15.66 -16.46
CA CYS A 58 -31.73 -16.66 -15.66
C CYS A 58 -32.34 -18.05 -15.83
N ARG A 59 -33.67 -18.16 -15.93
CA ARG A 59 -34.38 -19.44 -16.14
C ARG A 59 -34.08 -20.06 -17.51
N THR A 60 -33.97 -19.25 -18.56
CA THR A 60 -33.74 -19.75 -19.93
C THR A 60 -32.26 -20.00 -20.25
N SER A 61 -31.34 -19.34 -19.55
CA SER A 61 -29.91 -19.37 -19.90
C SER A 61 -29.13 -20.57 -19.35
N GLY A 62 -29.76 -21.49 -18.61
CA GLY A 62 -29.13 -22.71 -18.08
C GLY A 62 -27.95 -22.48 -17.12
N ARG A 63 -27.71 -21.25 -16.67
CA ARG A 63 -26.61 -20.87 -15.77
C ARG A 63 -27.10 -20.78 -14.32
N HIS A 64 -26.32 -21.31 -13.38
CA HIS A 64 -26.58 -21.21 -11.94
C HIS A 64 -26.42 -19.77 -11.45
N VAL A 65 -27.52 -19.08 -11.15
CA VAL A 65 -27.50 -17.73 -10.54
C VAL A 65 -27.79 -17.84 -9.03
N PRO A 66 -26.85 -17.45 -8.14
CA PRO A 66 -27.01 -17.54 -6.69
C PRO A 66 -28.02 -16.53 -6.12
N PRO A 67 -28.48 -16.67 -4.85
CA PRO A 67 -29.61 -15.91 -4.30
C PRO A 67 -29.35 -14.40 -4.19
N ARG A 68 -30.46 -13.67 -4.29
CA ARG A 68 -30.60 -12.29 -4.77
C ARG A 68 -30.12 -11.24 -3.75
N THR A 69 -29.19 -10.38 -4.15
CA THR A 69 -28.98 -9.07 -3.48
C THR A 69 -29.40 -7.96 -4.43
N VAL A 70 -30.50 -7.26 -4.12
CA VAL A 70 -30.96 -6.09 -4.90
C VAL A 70 -30.41 -4.82 -4.28
N ARG A 71 -29.60 -4.06 -5.02
CA ARG A 71 -29.12 -2.74 -4.62
C ARG A 71 -29.90 -1.66 -5.38
N ARG A 72 -30.55 -0.74 -4.67
CA ARG A 72 -31.28 0.39 -5.26
C ARG A 72 -30.41 1.64 -5.21
N ARG A 73 -30.15 2.31 -6.34
CA ARG A 73 -29.59 3.67 -6.32
C ARG A 73 -30.74 4.66 -6.11
N GLY A 74 -30.60 5.54 -5.12
CA GLY A 74 -31.52 6.69 -4.92
C GLY A 74 -32.48 6.63 -3.73
N ALA A 75 -32.59 5.52 -2.99
CA ALA A 75 -33.33 5.52 -1.74
C ALA A 75 -32.50 6.17 -0.63
N GLY A 76 -32.66 7.48 -0.48
CA GLY A 76 -32.20 8.24 0.68
C GLY A 76 -32.71 7.62 1.98
N ARG A 77 -31.86 7.67 3.00
CA ARG A 77 -32.12 7.24 4.38
C ARG A 77 -33.38 7.93 4.92
N GLY A 78 -34.50 7.22 4.94
CA GLY A 78 -35.71 7.60 5.68
C GLY A 78 -35.55 7.27 7.15
N ALA A 79 -35.89 8.23 8.00
CA ALA A 79 -35.62 8.29 9.42
C ALA A 79 -36.17 7.11 10.24
N SER A 80 -35.27 6.34 10.86
CA SER A 80 -35.54 5.62 12.11
C SER A 80 -35.08 6.50 13.28
N ARG A 81 -36.02 7.22 13.90
CA ARG A 81 -35.86 7.66 15.29
C ARG A 81 -36.05 6.42 16.16
N GLY A 82 -35.01 6.05 16.92
CA GLY A 82 -35.21 5.14 18.05
C GLY A 82 -34.15 4.06 18.30
N GLU A 83 -33.01 4.07 17.65
CA GLU A 83 -31.81 3.45 18.23
C GLU A 83 -30.60 4.17 17.64
N GLN A 84 -29.94 4.97 18.46
CA GLN A 84 -28.67 5.57 18.10
C GLN A 84 -27.70 4.40 17.86
N HIS A 85 -27.57 3.95 16.61
CA HIS A 85 -26.44 3.16 16.18
C HIS A 85 -25.24 4.10 16.30
N ARG A 86 -24.72 4.22 17.53
CA ARG A 86 -23.39 4.76 17.79
C ARG A 86 -22.50 4.10 16.74
N PRO A 87 -21.70 4.84 15.95
CA PRO A 87 -20.70 4.20 15.13
C PRO A 87 -19.96 3.26 16.06
N VAL A 88 -20.06 1.94 15.82
CA VAL A 88 -19.27 0.97 16.58
C VAL A 88 -17.85 1.47 16.39
N PRO A 89 -17.17 1.93 17.46
CA PRO A 89 -15.83 2.46 17.30
C PRO A 89 -15.04 1.38 16.57
N PRO A 90 -14.23 1.75 15.56
CA PRO A 90 -13.45 0.77 14.83
C PRO A 90 -12.74 -0.10 15.87
N ARG A 91 -13.01 -1.41 15.85
CA ARG A 91 -12.41 -2.33 16.81
C ARG A 91 -10.92 -2.32 16.51
N ILE A 92 -10.17 -1.59 17.33
CA ILE A 92 -8.72 -1.61 17.30
C ILE A 92 -8.31 -3.07 17.52
N PRO A 93 -7.58 -3.70 16.58
CA PRO A 93 -7.14 -5.06 16.75
C PRO A 93 -6.34 -5.23 18.03
N PHE A 94 -6.43 -6.39 18.67
CA PHE A 94 -5.59 -6.71 19.81
C PHE A 94 -4.13 -6.81 19.36
N LEU A 95 -3.28 -5.98 19.94
CA LEU A 95 -1.84 -6.04 19.77
C LEU A 95 -1.27 -7.00 20.82
N PRO A 96 -0.62 -8.11 20.43
CA PRO A 96 -0.02 -9.01 21.41
C PRO A 96 1.11 -8.34 22.18
N PRO A 97 1.51 -8.88 23.35
CA PRO A 97 2.68 -8.39 24.07
C PRO A 97 3.92 -8.35 23.18
N LEU A 98 4.66 -7.25 23.22
CA LEU A 98 5.86 -7.07 22.41
C LEU A 98 7.03 -7.87 22.96
N CYS A 99 7.44 -8.91 22.24
CA CYS A 99 8.66 -9.68 22.51
C CYS A 99 9.88 -9.02 21.84
N ALA A 100 11.08 -9.26 22.37
CA ALA A 100 12.32 -8.69 21.83
C ALA A 100 12.60 -9.09 20.36
N GLU A 101 12.15 -10.26 19.93
CA GLU A 101 12.32 -10.75 18.55
C GLU A 101 11.35 -10.07 17.56
N ASP A 102 10.19 -9.65 18.06
CA ASP A 102 9.15 -8.97 17.29
C ASP A 102 9.32 -7.45 17.25
N ASP A 103 10.25 -6.91 18.06
CA ASP A 103 10.53 -5.49 18.17
C ASP A 103 11.45 -4.98 17.06
N LEU A 104 10.82 -4.46 16.00
CA LEU A 104 11.49 -3.86 14.85
C LEU A 104 12.32 -2.62 15.22
N ALA A 105 12.13 -2.01 16.41
CA ALA A 105 12.99 -0.91 16.84
C ALA A 105 14.44 -1.34 17.11
N ARG A 106 14.70 -2.65 17.19
CA ARG A 106 16.04 -3.23 17.35
C ARG A 106 16.74 -3.47 16.01
N ASN A 107 16.03 -3.35 14.89
CA ASN A 107 16.61 -3.53 13.57
C ASN A 107 17.68 -2.47 13.31
N ARG A 108 18.76 -2.88 12.65
CA ARG A 108 19.78 -1.98 12.13
C ARG A 108 19.43 -1.54 10.71
N PRO A 109 19.90 -0.37 10.25
CA PRO A 109 19.85 -0.01 8.83
C PRO A 109 20.45 -1.12 7.96
N GLY A 110 19.73 -1.56 6.92
CA GLY A 110 20.18 -2.66 6.07
C GLY A 110 19.83 -4.06 6.56
N ALA A 111 19.04 -4.22 7.64
CA ALA A 111 18.77 -5.53 8.22
C ALA A 111 18.18 -6.56 7.22
N GLY A 112 17.27 -6.14 6.33
CA GLY A 112 16.68 -7.04 5.33
C GLY A 112 17.67 -7.46 4.24
N LEU A 113 18.48 -6.52 3.73
CA LEU A 113 19.56 -6.86 2.80
C LEU A 113 20.68 -7.66 3.45
N GLU A 114 20.97 -7.47 4.74
CA GLU A 114 21.96 -8.29 5.46
C GLU A 114 21.59 -9.77 5.51
N SER A 115 20.31 -10.11 5.70
CA SER A 115 19.87 -11.52 5.62
C SER A 115 20.07 -12.09 4.22
N LEU A 116 19.73 -11.33 3.17
CA LEU A 116 19.93 -11.75 1.78
C LEU A 116 21.41 -11.92 1.43
N VAL A 117 22.28 -11.03 1.93
CA VAL A 117 23.74 -11.18 1.78
C VAL A 117 24.17 -12.48 2.45
N ARG A 118 23.81 -12.74 3.71
CA ARG A 118 24.20 -13.96 4.44
C ARG A 118 23.72 -15.24 3.75
N GLU A 119 22.46 -15.29 3.33
CA GLU A 119 21.92 -16.42 2.55
C GLU A 119 22.68 -16.61 1.22
N GLY A 120 23.05 -15.49 0.58
CA GLY A 120 23.93 -15.49 -0.58
C GLY A 120 25.32 -16.04 -0.29
N GLU A 121 25.94 -15.65 0.83
CA GLU A 121 27.24 -16.12 1.29
C GLU A 121 27.25 -17.62 1.57
N GLU A 122 26.14 -18.17 2.08
CA GLU A 122 25.99 -19.60 2.35
C GLU A 122 26.08 -20.48 1.10
N ARG A 123 25.80 -19.92 -0.09
CA ARG A 123 26.03 -20.60 -1.38
C ARG A 123 27.51 -20.78 -1.72
N TYR A 124 28.42 -20.02 -1.10
CA TYR A 124 29.85 -20.12 -1.34
C TYR A 124 30.52 -21.13 -0.39
N GLY A 125 31.50 -21.88 -0.92
CA GLY A 125 32.27 -22.86 -0.15
C GLY A 125 33.03 -22.26 1.04
N ARG A 126 33.28 -23.07 2.08
CA ARG A 126 33.89 -22.64 3.36
C ARG A 126 35.19 -21.85 3.21
N LEU A 127 36.05 -22.24 2.26
CA LEU A 127 37.34 -21.57 1.99
C LEU A 127 37.15 -20.15 1.45
N VAL A 128 36.18 -19.94 0.55
CA VAL A 128 35.88 -18.62 -0.03
C VAL A 128 35.34 -17.67 1.05
N ARG A 129 34.46 -18.18 1.93
CA ARG A 129 33.95 -17.40 3.09
C ARG A 129 35.05 -17.03 4.07
N LEU A 130 36.01 -17.93 4.33
CA LEU A 130 37.13 -17.66 5.22
C LEU A 130 38.07 -16.62 4.63
N ALA A 131 38.40 -16.73 3.33
CA ALA A 131 39.22 -15.76 2.63
C ALA A 131 38.57 -14.36 2.62
N ALA A 132 37.27 -14.27 2.34
CA ALA A 132 36.52 -13.02 2.38
C ALA A 132 36.50 -12.37 3.78
N ARG A 133 36.36 -13.17 4.85
CA ARG A 133 36.45 -12.68 6.23
C ARG A 133 37.83 -12.12 6.57
N LEU A 134 38.89 -12.79 6.09
CA LEU A 134 40.28 -12.34 6.30
C LEU A 134 40.60 -11.07 5.49
N SER A 135 40.10 -10.97 4.26
CA SER A 135 40.27 -9.78 3.41
C SER A 135 39.28 -8.66 3.71
N ARG A 136 38.33 -8.88 4.64
CA ARG A 136 37.17 -8.00 4.92
C ARG A 136 36.32 -7.69 3.68
N GLN A 137 36.44 -8.51 2.64
CA GLN A 137 35.58 -8.41 1.47
C GLN A 137 34.22 -9.03 1.78
N ARG A 138 33.14 -8.36 1.37
CA ARG A 138 31.79 -8.93 1.47
C ARG A 138 31.52 -9.76 0.23
N LEU A 139 31.03 -10.97 0.43
CA LEU A 139 30.57 -11.84 -0.66
C LEU A 139 29.07 -11.57 -0.87
N GLY A 140 28.66 -11.36 -2.11
CA GLY A 140 27.26 -11.07 -2.42
C GLY A 140 27.10 -10.48 -3.81
N ASP A 141 25.86 -10.45 -4.30
CA ASP A 141 25.58 -9.73 -5.54
C ASP A 141 25.92 -8.23 -5.35
N SER A 142 26.64 -7.68 -6.33
CA SER A 142 27.10 -6.29 -6.34
C SER A 142 25.94 -5.30 -6.19
N SER A 143 24.75 -5.66 -6.67
CA SER A 143 23.54 -4.84 -6.54
C SER A 143 23.02 -4.83 -5.09
N THR A 144 23.02 -5.99 -4.41
CA THR A 144 22.63 -6.14 -3.01
C THR A 144 23.58 -5.40 -2.07
N LEU A 145 24.90 -5.53 -2.29
CA LEU A 145 25.89 -4.82 -1.49
C LEU A 145 25.77 -3.30 -1.63
N ARG A 146 25.52 -2.82 -2.85
CA ARG A 146 25.26 -1.40 -3.11
C ARG A 146 23.98 -0.91 -2.42
N GLY A 147 22.91 -1.69 -2.47
CA GLY A 147 21.67 -1.39 -1.75
C GLY A 147 21.91 -1.26 -0.24
N LEU A 148 22.65 -2.21 0.34
CA LEU A 148 22.98 -2.24 1.76
C LEU A 148 23.79 -1.02 2.20
N GLU A 149 24.74 -0.57 1.36
CA GLU A 149 25.47 0.68 1.59
C GLU A 149 24.53 1.89 1.58
N GLY A 150 23.59 1.93 0.63
CA GLY A 150 22.56 2.97 0.53
C GLY A 150 21.70 3.07 1.78
N GLU A 151 21.13 1.95 2.23
CA GLU A 151 20.29 1.92 3.43
C GLU A 151 21.05 2.30 4.70
N ARG A 152 22.31 1.88 4.83
CA ARG A 152 23.14 2.26 5.97
C ARG A 152 23.47 3.74 5.96
N PHE A 153 23.75 4.29 4.78
CA PHE A 153 23.97 5.71 4.62
C PHE A 153 22.73 6.51 5.04
N VAL A 154 21.54 6.18 4.51
CA VAL A 154 20.30 6.86 4.87
C VAL A 154 19.99 6.69 6.35
N GLY A 155 20.15 5.48 6.90
CA GLY A 155 20.02 5.21 8.33
C GLY A 155 20.86 6.15 9.19
N ALA A 156 22.15 6.34 8.84
CA ALA A 156 23.02 7.27 9.55
C ALA A 156 22.54 8.73 9.45
N ARG A 157 21.96 9.14 8.30
CA ARG A 157 21.40 10.48 8.11
C ARG A 157 20.07 10.71 8.82
N LEU A 158 19.42 9.66 9.31
CA LEU A 158 18.22 9.75 10.13
C LEU A 158 18.52 9.88 11.64
N GLU A 159 19.75 9.65 12.09
CA GLU A 159 20.13 9.76 13.50
C GLU A 159 19.90 11.15 14.11
N PRO A 160 20.12 12.28 13.41
CA PRO A 160 19.76 13.61 13.92
C PRO A 160 18.26 13.73 14.25
N LEU A 161 17.39 13.11 13.45
CA LEU A 161 15.94 13.08 13.75
C LEU A 161 15.65 12.24 15.00
N ARG A 162 16.32 11.09 15.17
CA ARG A 162 16.19 10.28 16.40
C ARG A 162 16.59 11.08 17.63
N ALA A 163 17.71 11.81 17.56
CA ALA A 163 18.17 12.68 18.63
C ALA A 163 17.17 13.80 18.94
N ALA A 164 16.44 14.30 17.92
CA ALA A 164 15.35 15.27 18.07
C ALA A 164 14.00 14.64 18.51
N GLY A 165 13.98 13.37 18.91
CA GLY A 165 12.80 12.69 19.45
C GLY A 165 11.89 12.02 18.42
N TRP A 166 12.25 12.07 17.13
CA TRP A 166 11.55 11.29 16.10
C TRP A 166 11.80 9.79 16.31
N LYS A 167 10.88 8.96 15.83
CA LYS A 167 11.03 7.51 15.92
C LYS A 167 11.43 6.96 14.56
N VAL A 168 12.41 6.06 14.54
CA VAL A 168 12.91 5.47 13.29
C VAL A 168 12.97 3.95 13.43
N LEU A 169 12.41 3.26 12.45
CA LEU A 169 12.48 1.81 12.29
C LEU A 169 13.19 1.50 10.97
N HIS A 170 13.93 0.40 10.91
CA HIS A 170 14.68 -0.01 9.73
C HIS A 170 14.29 -1.43 9.31
N GLY A 171 14.37 -1.74 8.01
CA GLY A 171 14.12 -3.07 7.46
C GLY A 171 12.80 -3.67 7.94
N VAL A 172 11.70 -2.94 7.74
CA VAL A 172 10.37 -3.37 8.17
C VAL A 172 9.87 -4.44 7.18
N PRO A 173 9.72 -5.70 7.61
CA PRO A 173 9.45 -6.81 6.70
C PRO A 173 8.00 -6.77 6.21
N LEU A 174 7.80 -7.09 4.93
CA LEU A 174 6.48 -7.25 4.32
C LEU A 174 6.23 -8.72 3.94
N PRO A 175 4.96 -9.19 3.92
CA PRO A 175 4.65 -10.58 3.57
C PRO A 175 5.02 -10.96 2.13
N SER A 176 5.25 -9.99 1.25
CA SER A 176 5.77 -10.19 -0.10
C SER A 176 7.21 -10.71 -0.14
N GLY A 177 7.93 -10.68 0.99
CA GLY A 177 9.36 -10.98 1.06
C GLY A 177 10.26 -9.77 0.78
N SER A 178 9.67 -8.62 0.47
CA SER A 178 10.36 -7.33 0.45
C SER A 178 10.30 -6.66 1.83
N ASP A 179 11.05 -5.59 2.02
CA ASP A 179 11.02 -4.74 3.19
C ASP A 179 10.84 -3.26 2.82
N ILE A 180 10.40 -2.47 3.82
CA ILE A 180 10.50 -1.01 3.78
C ILE A 180 11.83 -0.67 4.45
N ASP A 181 12.74 -0.05 3.70
CA ASP A 181 14.10 0.23 4.16
C ASP A 181 14.08 1.00 5.48
N HIS A 182 13.33 2.11 5.55
CA HIS A 182 13.12 2.87 6.77
C HIS A 182 11.70 3.41 6.93
N LEU A 183 11.22 3.40 8.17
CA LEU A 183 9.99 4.06 8.59
C LEU A 183 10.34 5.15 9.60
N VAL A 184 10.07 6.41 9.26
CA VAL A 184 10.35 7.56 10.12
C VAL A 184 9.03 8.14 10.60
N ILE A 185 8.88 8.39 11.90
CA ILE A 185 7.62 8.82 12.51
C ILE A 185 7.90 10.10 13.31
N GLY A 186 7.17 11.16 12.98
CA GLY A 186 7.28 12.45 13.63
C GLY A 186 5.98 13.26 13.53
N PRO A 187 6.01 14.55 13.90
CA PRO A 187 4.83 15.40 13.89
C PRO A 187 4.08 15.44 12.55
N PRO A 188 4.72 15.43 11.36
CA PRO A 188 4.00 15.42 10.09
C PRO A 188 3.27 14.12 9.75
N GLY A 189 3.53 13.04 10.48
CA GLY A 189 3.04 11.69 10.16
C GLY A 189 4.16 10.68 10.07
N VAL A 190 3.94 9.66 9.25
CA VAL A 190 4.88 8.58 8.96
C VAL A 190 5.51 8.82 7.60
N PHE A 191 6.78 8.48 7.43
CA PHE A 191 7.47 8.49 6.15
C PHE A 191 7.93 7.08 5.83
N THR A 192 7.54 6.55 4.67
CA THR A 192 8.15 5.34 4.10
C THR A 192 9.30 5.77 3.21
N VAL A 193 10.52 5.52 3.67
CA VAL A 193 11.75 5.98 3.01
C VAL A 193 12.38 4.80 2.29
N ASN A 194 12.54 4.95 0.97
CA ASN A 194 13.27 3.99 0.16
C ASN A 194 14.61 4.59 -0.30
N SER A 195 15.69 3.83 -0.11
CA SER A 195 17.07 4.20 -0.39
C SER A 195 17.47 3.78 -1.79
N LYS A 196 17.74 4.75 -2.67
CA LYS A 196 18.18 4.51 -4.05
C LYS A 196 19.63 4.94 -4.23
N HIS A 197 20.55 3.97 -4.09
CA HIS A 197 21.98 4.21 -4.20
C HIS A 197 22.48 4.18 -5.65
N HIS A 198 22.76 5.38 -6.17
CA HIS A 198 23.18 5.62 -7.56
C HIS A 198 24.44 6.49 -7.61
N PRO A 199 25.61 5.95 -7.19
CA PRO A 199 26.84 6.72 -7.06
C PRO A 199 27.29 7.32 -8.40
N GLY A 200 27.57 8.62 -8.41
CA GLY A 200 28.02 9.37 -9.59
C GLY A 200 26.95 9.57 -10.67
N ALA A 201 25.73 9.08 -10.47
CA ALA A 201 24.69 9.11 -11.49
C ALA A 201 24.05 10.48 -11.64
N THR A 202 23.44 10.70 -12.79
CA THR A 202 22.50 11.80 -13.01
C THR A 202 21.08 11.29 -12.86
N VAL A 203 20.32 11.92 -11.97
CA VAL A 203 18.94 11.56 -11.65
C VAL A 203 18.02 12.68 -12.12
N TRP A 204 17.04 12.34 -12.94
CA TRP A 204 15.97 13.25 -13.36
C TRP A 204 14.64 12.72 -12.86
N VAL A 205 13.85 13.58 -12.22
CA VAL A 205 12.59 13.22 -11.58
C VAL A 205 11.44 13.79 -12.41
N GLY A 206 10.65 12.91 -13.02
CA GLY A 206 9.41 13.26 -13.68
C GLY A 206 8.20 13.17 -12.75
N ASP A 207 7.01 13.25 -13.33
CA ASP A 207 5.72 13.10 -12.64
C ASP A 207 5.49 11.67 -12.14
N LYS A 208 5.86 10.66 -12.95
CA LYS A 208 5.61 9.23 -12.67
C LYS A 208 6.88 8.37 -12.73
N VAL A 209 7.95 8.86 -13.33
CA VAL A 209 9.15 8.08 -13.62
C VAL A 209 10.38 8.84 -13.15
N VAL A 210 11.28 8.12 -12.47
CA VAL A 210 12.63 8.61 -12.16
C VAL A 210 13.59 8.04 -13.19
N LYS A 211 14.34 8.90 -13.89
CA LYS A 211 15.38 8.47 -14.82
C LYS A 211 16.75 8.54 -14.15
N VAL A 212 17.51 7.43 -14.19
CA VAL A 212 18.90 7.37 -13.73
C VAL A 212 19.78 7.03 -14.93
N ASN A 213 20.73 7.92 -15.27
CA ASN A 213 21.61 7.75 -16.44
C ASN A 213 20.86 7.33 -17.72
N ARG A 214 19.72 7.98 -17.98
CA ARG A 214 18.77 7.75 -19.11
C ARG A 214 17.82 6.56 -18.97
N ASN A 215 18.04 5.64 -18.02
CA ASN A 215 17.15 4.51 -17.78
C ASN A 215 15.99 4.93 -16.87
N GLY A 216 14.75 4.61 -17.25
CA GLY A 216 13.56 4.93 -16.46
C GLY A 216 13.24 3.86 -15.42
N TYR A 217 12.84 4.29 -14.23
CA TYR A 217 12.45 3.43 -13.11
C TYR A 217 11.10 3.88 -12.52
N PRO A 218 10.22 2.93 -12.15
CA PRO A 218 8.89 3.22 -11.59
C PRO A 218 8.96 3.53 -10.08
N TYR A 219 9.98 4.28 -9.64
CA TYR A 219 10.18 4.54 -8.21
C TYR A 219 9.03 5.32 -7.60
N VAL A 220 8.45 6.28 -8.33
CA VAL A 220 7.30 7.08 -7.86
C VAL A 220 6.11 6.19 -7.55
N GLU A 221 5.65 5.40 -8.53
CA GLU A 221 4.49 4.52 -8.37
C GLU A 221 4.70 3.48 -7.26
N ASN A 222 5.89 2.88 -7.18
CA ASN A 222 6.22 1.90 -6.14
C ASN A 222 6.18 2.52 -4.74
N SER A 223 6.73 3.73 -4.58
CA SER A 223 6.74 4.43 -3.29
C SER A 223 5.33 4.88 -2.87
N GLU A 224 4.51 5.39 -3.80
CA GLU A 224 3.10 5.72 -3.51
C GLU A 224 2.30 4.51 -3.05
N PHE A 225 2.51 3.37 -3.69
CA PHE A 225 1.83 2.13 -3.34
C PHE A 225 2.23 1.61 -1.95
N GLU A 226 3.53 1.67 -1.62
CA GLU A 226 4.05 1.33 -0.30
C GLU A 226 3.49 2.24 0.79
N ALA A 227 3.48 3.55 0.57
CA ALA A 227 2.91 4.51 1.52
C ALA A 227 1.39 4.29 1.70
N SER A 228 0.66 4.06 0.60
CA SER A 228 -0.79 3.80 0.66
C SER A 228 -1.13 2.53 1.45
N ARG A 229 -0.35 1.46 1.25
CA ARG A 229 -0.50 0.22 2.03
C ARG A 229 -0.17 0.43 3.50
N THR A 230 0.90 1.16 3.78
CA THR A 230 1.34 1.50 5.13
C THR A 230 0.29 2.36 5.85
N ALA A 231 -0.27 3.37 5.17
CA ALA A 231 -1.32 4.23 5.72
C ALA A 231 -2.56 3.43 6.10
N ARG A 232 -3.01 2.54 5.21
CA ARG A 232 -4.15 1.67 5.49
C ARG A 232 -3.90 0.76 6.69
N LEU A 233 -2.73 0.13 6.76
CA LEU A 233 -2.37 -0.76 7.85
C LEU A 233 -2.30 0.02 9.18
N LEU A 234 -1.52 1.09 9.25
CA LEU A 234 -1.35 1.84 10.49
C LEU A 234 -2.66 2.51 10.93
N THR A 235 -3.47 3.03 10.01
CA THR A 235 -4.79 3.60 10.34
C THR A 235 -5.69 2.57 11.02
N GLU A 236 -5.69 1.35 10.50
CA GLU A 236 -6.49 0.27 11.07
C GLU A 236 -6.03 -0.10 12.49
N TRP A 237 -4.72 -0.28 12.67
CA TRP A 237 -4.16 -0.73 13.95
C TRP A 237 -4.07 0.37 15.00
N CYS A 238 -4.07 1.64 14.59
CA CYS A 238 -4.06 2.78 15.48
C CYS A 238 -5.48 3.26 15.82
N GLY A 239 -6.47 2.98 14.98
CA GLY A 239 -7.86 3.40 15.16
C GLY A 239 -8.15 4.87 14.81
N PHE A 240 -7.21 5.54 14.12
CA PHE A 240 -7.35 6.90 13.60
C PHE A 240 -6.54 7.04 12.32
N GLU A 241 -6.83 8.05 11.50
CA GLU A 241 -6.11 8.29 10.25
C GLU A 241 -4.62 8.58 10.51
N VAL A 242 -3.75 7.77 9.91
CA VAL A 242 -2.29 7.94 9.98
C VAL A 242 -1.81 8.48 8.63
N PRO A 243 -1.40 9.76 8.54
CA PRO A 243 -0.79 10.31 7.34
C PRO A 243 0.53 9.60 7.04
N VAL A 244 0.72 9.12 5.81
CA VAL A 244 1.95 8.48 5.36
C VAL A 244 2.46 9.15 4.10
N HIS A 245 3.70 9.60 4.14
CA HIS A 245 4.36 10.34 3.08
C HIS A 245 5.46 9.47 2.45
N PRO A 246 5.37 9.14 1.17
CA PRO A 246 6.42 8.38 0.51
C PRO A 246 7.65 9.24 0.23
N VAL A 247 8.84 8.68 0.46
CA VAL A 247 10.13 9.35 0.26
C VAL A 247 11.07 8.48 -0.54
N ILE A 248 11.67 9.06 -1.59
CA ILE A 248 12.77 8.46 -2.34
C ILE A 248 14.05 9.20 -1.94
N ALA A 249 14.87 8.55 -1.13
CA ALA A 249 16.18 9.04 -0.71
C ALA A 249 17.25 8.60 -1.71
N VAL A 250 17.74 9.53 -2.52
CA VAL A 250 18.78 9.26 -3.52
C VAL A 250 20.15 9.39 -2.86
N VAL A 251 20.93 8.32 -2.90
CA VAL A 251 22.28 8.27 -2.30
C VAL A 251 23.34 8.36 -3.38
N GLY A 252 24.32 9.25 -3.20
CA GLY A 252 25.55 9.32 -4.00
C GLY A 252 25.38 9.86 -5.44
N ALA A 253 24.20 10.34 -5.82
CA ALA A 253 23.99 10.92 -7.15
C ALA A 253 24.85 12.17 -7.34
N ARG A 254 25.44 12.33 -8.53
CA ARG A 254 26.19 13.53 -8.89
C ARG A 254 25.27 14.75 -9.05
N ARG A 255 24.04 14.52 -9.53
CA ARG A 255 23.05 15.57 -9.75
C ARG A 255 21.64 14.99 -9.70
N ILE A 256 20.74 15.69 -9.01
CA ILE A 256 19.30 15.43 -9.01
C ILE A 256 18.61 16.63 -9.65
N THR A 257 17.78 16.41 -10.66
CA THR A 257 17.03 17.45 -11.37
C THR A 257 15.55 17.14 -11.30
N LEU A 258 14.77 18.07 -10.75
CA LEU A 258 13.31 17.98 -10.74
C LEU A 258 12.78 18.52 -12.08
N GLY A 259 12.17 17.64 -12.88
CA GLY A 259 11.47 18.01 -14.12
C GLY A 259 9.97 18.22 -13.93
N ALA A 260 9.42 17.79 -12.79
CA ALA A 260 8.04 17.99 -12.37
C ALA A 260 7.97 18.02 -10.83
N THR A 261 6.77 18.23 -10.30
CA THR A 261 6.48 18.05 -8.86
C THR A 261 5.76 16.71 -8.69
N PRO A 262 6.49 15.61 -8.45
CA PRO A 262 5.85 14.32 -8.22
C PRO A 262 5.06 14.32 -6.90
N PRO A 263 4.08 13.42 -6.73
CA PRO A 263 3.35 13.24 -5.46
C PRO A 263 4.19 12.63 -4.33
N VAL A 264 5.51 12.49 -4.54
CA VAL A 264 6.46 11.75 -3.71
C VAL A 264 7.63 12.67 -3.39
N THR A 265 8.11 12.70 -2.16
CA THR A 265 9.28 13.51 -1.82
C THR A 265 10.54 12.83 -2.34
N VAL A 266 11.15 13.37 -3.39
CA VAL A 266 12.47 12.92 -3.88
C VAL A 266 13.54 13.85 -3.33
N VAL A 267 14.48 13.28 -2.58
CA VAL A 267 15.47 14.06 -1.83
C VAL A 267 16.86 13.47 -2.00
N ASP A 268 17.87 14.35 -1.99
CA ASP A 268 19.24 13.91 -1.72
C ASP A 268 19.31 13.38 -0.28
N ALA A 269 19.76 12.13 -0.11
CA ALA A 269 19.85 11.49 1.20
C ALA A 269 20.66 12.30 2.23
N GLU A 270 21.61 13.12 1.77
CA GLU A 270 22.37 14.07 2.62
C GLU A 270 21.45 15.04 3.37
N ARG A 271 20.34 15.43 2.77
CA ARG A 271 19.41 16.46 3.26
C ARG A 271 18.14 15.90 3.89
N ILE A 272 18.03 14.58 4.05
CA ILE A 272 16.79 13.94 4.50
C ILE A 272 16.34 14.47 5.86
N ALA A 273 17.26 14.64 6.82
CA ALA A 273 16.95 15.16 8.15
C ALA A 273 16.41 16.59 8.14
N ASP A 274 16.76 17.39 7.13
CA ASP A 274 16.26 18.76 7.01
C ASP A 274 14.90 18.82 6.32
N VAL A 275 14.64 17.88 5.40
CA VAL A 275 13.45 17.90 4.53
C VAL A 275 12.23 17.25 5.17
N LEU A 276 12.38 16.15 5.92
CA LEU A 276 11.21 15.52 6.56
C LEU A 276 10.48 16.49 7.51
N PRO A 277 11.18 17.29 8.34
CA PRO A 277 10.53 18.26 9.22
C PRO A 277 9.80 19.42 8.53
N THR A 278 10.03 19.69 7.24
CA THR A 278 9.34 20.79 6.53
C THR A 278 7.90 20.45 6.16
N HIS A 279 7.48 19.19 6.32
CA HIS A 279 6.10 18.78 6.07
C HIS A 279 5.18 19.33 7.19
N PRO A 280 3.94 19.75 6.89
CA PRO A 280 3.03 20.28 7.89
C PRO A 280 2.76 19.26 9.01
N PRO A 281 2.77 19.66 10.30
CA PRO A 281 2.46 18.77 11.40
C PRO A 281 0.99 18.30 11.32
N ALA A 282 0.77 17.00 11.49
CA ALA A 282 -0.55 16.37 11.42
C ALA A 282 -0.85 15.46 12.63
N LEU A 283 0.18 15.00 13.34
CA LEU A 283 0.07 14.14 14.52
C LEU A 283 0.59 14.85 15.77
N PRO A 284 -0.20 14.92 16.87
CA PRO A 284 0.32 15.35 18.16
C PRO A 284 1.27 14.29 18.76
N PRO A 285 2.13 14.65 19.73
CA PRO A 285 3.15 13.75 20.27
C PRO A 285 2.63 12.39 20.77
N ASN A 286 1.49 12.37 21.46
CA ASN A 286 0.87 11.12 21.93
C ASN A 286 0.45 10.20 20.78
N ARG A 287 0.05 10.76 19.64
CA ARG A 287 -0.28 9.97 18.44
C ARG A 287 0.98 9.45 17.76
N VAL A 288 2.07 10.22 17.74
CA VAL A 288 3.39 9.75 17.27
C VAL A 288 3.84 8.52 18.07
N ASP A 289 3.76 8.57 19.40
CA ASP A 289 4.12 7.44 20.26
C ASP A 289 3.20 6.23 20.07
N GLN A 290 1.89 6.46 19.87
CA GLN A 290 0.94 5.38 19.57
C GLN A 290 1.26 4.71 18.22
N VAL A 291 1.50 5.48 17.16
CA VAL A 291 1.88 4.93 15.85
C VAL A 291 3.18 4.16 15.97
N PHE A 292 4.18 4.67 16.69
CA PHE A 292 5.43 3.95 16.89
C PHE A 292 5.26 2.63 17.66
N THR A 293 4.40 2.62 18.68
CA THR A 293 4.10 1.41 19.47
C THR A 293 3.50 0.31 18.59
N VAL A 294 2.63 0.67 17.65
CA VAL A 294 2.06 -0.25 16.67
C VAL A 294 3.10 -0.65 15.62
N ALA A 295 3.77 0.34 15.01
CA ALA A 295 4.67 0.14 13.89
C ALA A 295 5.92 -0.68 14.25
N ARG A 296 6.38 -0.63 15.51
CA ARG A 296 7.53 -1.44 15.94
C ARG A 296 7.22 -2.92 16.08
N HIS A 297 5.95 -3.34 16.00
CA HIS A 297 5.57 -4.73 16.19
C HIS A 297 5.52 -5.50 14.86
N ARG A 298 6.44 -6.46 14.68
CA ARG A 298 6.53 -7.33 13.48
C ARG A 298 5.20 -8.01 13.11
N TYR A 299 4.42 -8.42 14.11
CA TYR A 299 3.11 -9.04 13.93
C TYR A 299 2.14 -8.19 13.11
N VAL A 300 2.16 -6.86 13.27
CA VAL A 300 1.27 -5.92 12.56
C VAL A 300 1.51 -5.99 11.06
N TRP A 301 2.79 -5.94 10.65
CA TRP A 301 3.19 -6.01 9.25
C TRP A 301 2.88 -7.36 8.60
N ALA A 302 2.93 -8.45 9.36
CA ALA A 302 2.51 -9.77 8.89
C ALA A 302 1.01 -9.85 8.54
N GLN A 303 0.17 -8.91 8.97
CA GLN A 303 -1.27 -8.88 8.67
C GLN A 303 -1.62 -8.14 7.37
N SER A 304 -0.67 -7.42 6.74
CA SER A 304 -0.97 -6.54 5.60
C SER A 304 -1.61 -7.26 4.40
N ASP A 305 -1.34 -8.56 4.23
CA ASP A 305 -1.79 -9.34 3.06
C ASP A 305 -2.93 -10.33 3.35
N ARG A 306 -3.27 -10.59 4.63
CA ARG A 306 -4.22 -11.66 5.00
C ARG A 306 -5.65 -11.41 4.54
N ARG A 307 -6.01 -10.21 4.09
CA ARG A 307 -7.39 -9.84 3.69
C ARG A 307 -7.65 -9.79 2.20
N ASN A 308 -6.63 -9.99 1.35
CA ASN A 308 -6.85 -10.19 -0.09
C ASN A 308 -7.10 -11.67 -0.45
N ARG A 309 -6.94 -12.59 0.51
CA ARG A 309 -7.46 -13.96 0.38
C ARG A 309 -8.91 -13.96 0.86
N LYS A 310 -9.87 -14.04 -0.06
CA LYS A 310 -11.21 -14.53 0.28
C LYS A 310 -11.04 -15.90 0.99
N PRO A 311 -11.78 -16.18 2.07
CA PRO A 311 -11.83 -17.54 2.59
C PRO A 311 -12.28 -18.47 1.45
N ARG A 312 -11.55 -19.59 1.29
CA ARG A 312 -11.91 -20.66 0.37
C ARG A 312 -13.21 -21.32 0.83
#